data_AF-A0A0R0MCA5-F1
#
_entry.id   AF-A0A0R0MCA5-F1
#
_cell.length_a   1.000
_cell.length_b   1.000
_cell.length_c   1.000
_cell.angle_alpha   90.00
_cell.angle_beta   90.00
_cell.angle_gamma   90.00
#
_symmetry.space_group_name_H-M   'P 1'
#
loop_
_entity.id
_entity.type
_entity.pdbx_description
1 polymer ?
#
loop_
_entity_poly.entity_id
_entity_poly.type
_entity_poly.pdbx_seq_one_letter_code
_entity_poly.pdbx_strand_id
1 'polypeptide(L)'
;MQIVICPGIHQRELTQRFIEDLWSVGENNLNNLQMDNMLVFPEEGILTLSTFHILLFLGDRLGNRLELPVIFIGFSAGVVGAMGAAIKWQMRGGNVKALIAIDGWGVPVGGNFPIHRLSHDYFTHWSSAILGSKQDNFYADPPVEHLSMWGSPGKVQGYWQNLSTGFFGCPTYLSATEFLHLLLKSYDSKL
;
A
#
# COMPACT_ATOMS: atom_id res chain seq x y z
N MET A 1 5.69 12.07 7.53
CA MET A 1 5.85 11.04 6.48
C MET A 1 4.88 11.35 5.35
N GLN A 2 5.19 10.97 4.10
CA GLN A 2 4.31 11.15 2.94
C GLN A 2 3.80 9.79 2.45
N ILE A 3 2.52 9.70 2.09
CA ILE A 3 1.88 8.50 1.56
C ILE A 3 1.61 8.74 0.08
N VAL A 4 2.24 7.95 -0.77
CA VAL A 4 2.10 8.01 -2.22
C VAL A 4 1.12 6.93 -2.67
N ILE A 5 -0.05 7.35 -3.16
CA ILE A 5 -1.09 6.44 -3.68
C ILE A 5 -0.88 6.27 -5.19
N CYS A 6 -0.65 5.03 -5.61
CA CYS A 6 -0.50 4.61 -7.01
C CYS A 6 -1.69 3.71 -7.38
N PRO A 7 -2.78 4.28 -7.93
CA PRO A 7 -3.98 3.52 -8.24
C PRO A 7 -3.75 2.54 -9.39
N GLY A 8 -4.67 1.58 -9.53
CA GLY A 8 -4.71 0.66 -10.67
C GLY A 8 -5.47 1.25 -11.85
N ILE A 9 -5.74 0.39 -12.85
CA ILE A 9 -6.56 0.78 -14.01
C ILE A 9 -8.04 0.65 -13.64
N HIS A 10 -8.64 1.74 -13.19
CA HIS A 10 -10.05 1.82 -12.85
C HIS A 10 -10.53 3.29 -12.77
N GLN A 11 -11.82 3.48 -12.51
CA GLN A 11 -12.44 4.79 -12.30
C GLN A 11 -11.88 5.51 -11.06
N ARG A 12 -11.69 6.83 -11.14
CA ARG A 12 -11.10 7.66 -10.07
C ARG A 12 -11.92 7.63 -8.78
N GLU A 13 -13.23 7.48 -8.92
CA GLU A 13 -14.19 7.42 -7.82
C GLU A 13 -13.84 6.29 -6.84
N LEU A 14 -13.24 5.19 -7.32
CA LEU A 14 -12.79 4.11 -6.44
C LEU A 14 -11.57 4.52 -5.59
N THR A 15 -10.64 5.30 -6.14
CA THR A 15 -9.53 5.87 -5.35
C THR A 15 -10.04 6.87 -4.33
N GLN A 16 -11.05 7.68 -4.69
CA GLN A 16 -11.63 8.61 -3.74
C GLN A 16 -12.29 7.88 -2.56
N ARG A 17 -13.07 6.83 -2.85
CA ARG A 17 -13.65 5.96 -1.81
C ARG A 17 -12.60 5.25 -0.96
N PHE A 18 -11.51 4.78 -1.57
CA PHE A 18 -10.37 4.20 -0.86
C PHE A 18 -9.84 5.16 0.21
N ILE A 19 -9.62 6.42 -0.18
CA ILE A 19 -9.08 7.47 0.69
C ILE A 19 -10.08 7.80 1.80
N GLU A 20 -11.37 7.94 1.47
CA GLU A 20 -12.42 8.19 2.45
C GLU A 20 -12.54 7.08 3.50
N ASP A 21 -12.56 5.81 3.06
CA ASP A 21 -12.56 4.66 3.97
C ASP A 21 -11.32 4.65 4.87
N LEU A 22 -10.13 4.90 4.30
CA LEU A 22 -8.86 4.98 5.03
C LEU A 22 -8.80 6.15 6.04
N TRP A 23 -9.72 7.11 6.00
CA TRP A 23 -9.79 8.17 7.00
C TRP A 23 -10.96 8.00 7.96
N SER A 24 -12.03 7.33 7.55
CA SER A 24 -13.23 7.10 8.35
C SER A 24 -12.97 6.37 9.67
N VAL A 25 -12.05 5.40 9.69
CA VAL A 25 -11.68 4.64 10.90
C VAL A 25 -10.72 5.44 11.82
N GLY A 26 -10.32 6.64 11.41
CA GLY A 26 -9.24 7.44 12.01
C GLY A 26 -9.64 8.60 12.91
N GLU A 27 -10.91 9.02 12.96
CA GLU A 27 -11.35 10.24 13.67
C GLU A 27 -11.03 10.25 15.19
N ASN A 28 -10.70 9.11 15.79
CA ASN A 28 -10.28 9.03 17.19
C ASN A 28 -8.82 8.56 17.43
N ASN A 29 -8.05 8.21 16.39
CA ASN A 29 -6.75 7.52 16.56
C ASN A 29 -5.62 7.95 15.60
N LEU A 30 -5.90 8.79 14.59
CA LEU A 30 -4.94 9.23 13.56
C LEU A 30 -4.55 10.71 13.68
N ASN A 31 -4.49 11.25 14.90
CA ASN A 31 -4.23 12.68 15.17
C ASN A 31 -2.94 13.25 14.54
N ASN A 32 -2.03 12.43 14.01
CA ASN A 32 -0.78 12.85 13.37
C ASN A 32 -0.70 12.57 11.86
N LEU A 33 -1.53 11.68 11.30
CA LEU A 33 -1.54 11.43 9.86
C LEU A 33 -2.52 12.40 9.20
N GLN A 34 -2.03 13.60 8.89
CA GLN A 34 -2.81 14.62 8.19
C GLN A 34 -3.06 14.20 6.74
N MET A 35 -4.26 14.48 6.23
CA MET A 35 -4.62 14.24 4.83
C MET A 35 -3.67 14.94 3.85
N ASP A 36 -3.07 16.06 4.27
CA ASP A 36 -2.04 16.82 3.52
C ASP A 36 -0.74 16.03 3.26
N ASN A 37 -0.56 14.89 3.93
CA ASN A 37 0.57 13.99 3.69
C ASN A 37 0.32 12.98 2.56
N MET A 38 -0.81 13.04 1.88
CA MET A 38 -1.16 12.10 0.82
C MET A 38 -0.95 12.69 -0.57
N LEU A 39 -0.21 11.96 -1.40
CA LEU A 39 0.04 12.28 -2.80
C LEU A 39 -0.58 11.21 -3.69
N VAL A 40 -1.68 11.54 -4.35
CA VAL A 40 -2.35 10.63 -5.28
C VAL A 40 -1.80 10.83 -6.68
N PHE A 41 -1.23 9.79 -7.27
CA PHE A 41 -0.76 9.83 -8.65
C PHE A 41 -1.97 10.01 -9.59
N PRO A 42 -2.01 11.08 -10.42
CA PRO A 42 -3.24 11.51 -11.07
C PRO A 42 -3.52 10.81 -12.41
N GLU A 43 -2.54 10.13 -12.99
CA GLU A 43 -2.68 9.53 -14.31
C GLU A 43 -3.50 8.23 -14.29
N GLU A 44 -4.17 7.95 -15.42
CA GLU A 44 -5.02 6.78 -15.61
C GLU A 44 -4.46 5.81 -16.65
N GLY A 45 -5.09 4.63 -16.73
CA GLY A 45 -4.78 3.65 -17.77
C GLY A 45 -3.35 3.14 -17.67
N ILE A 46 -2.68 2.98 -18.80
CA ILE A 46 -1.34 2.38 -18.87
C ILE A 46 -0.27 3.18 -18.10
N LEU A 47 -0.51 4.48 -17.87
CA LEU A 47 0.43 5.34 -17.15
C LEU A 47 0.54 4.99 -15.66
N THR A 48 -0.46 4.29 -15.10
CA THR A 48 -0.40 3.76 -13.71
C THR A 48 0.78 2.79 -13.49
N LEU A 49 1.24 2.12 -14.55
CA LEU A 49 2.41 1.24 -14.50
C LEU A 49 3.73 2.00 -14.65
N SER A 50 3.69 3.27 -15.06
CA SER A 50 4.89 4.00 -15.44
C SER A 50 5.62 4.56 -14.23
N THR A 51 6.69 3.86 -13.83
CA THR A 51 7.68 4.37 -12.88
C THR A 51 8.18 5.78 -13.20
N PHE A 52 8.42 6.10 -14.47
CA PHE A 52 8.95 7.40 -14.86
C PHE A 52 7.97 8.55 -14.52
N HIS A 53 6.71 8.46 -14.96
CA HIS A 53 5.67 9.42 -14.62
C HIS A 53 5.44 9.56 -13.11
N ILE A 54 5.48 8.47 -12.34
CA ILE A 54 5.37 8.55 -10.88
C ILE A 54 6.57 9.31 -10.28
N LEU A 55 7.80 9.08 -10.78
CA LEU A 55 8.98 9.82 -10.32
C LEU A 55 8.93 11.31 -10.69
N LEU A 56 8.39 11.65 -11.87
CA LEU A 56 8.17 13.04 -12.26
C LEU A 56 7.17 13.72 -11.33
N PHE A 57 6.05 13.05 -11.06
CA PHE A 57 5.06 13.51 -10.09
C PHE A 57 5.67 13.71 -8.70
N LEU A 58 6.47 12.77 -8.20
CA LEU A 58 7.16 12.96 -6.91
C LEU A 58 8.16 14.11 -6.93
N GLY A 59 8.90 14.27 -8.02
CA GLY A 59 9.83 15.39 -8.19
C GLY A 59 9.11 16.74 -8.17
N ASP A 60 7.93 16.85 -8.79
CA ASP A 60 7.10 18.05 -8.75
C ASP A 60 6.58 18.35 -7.33
N ARG A 61 6.07 17.34 -6.63
CA ARG A 61 5.41 17.52 -5.32
C ARG A 61 6.38 17.63 -4.14
N LEU A 62 7.49 16.89 -4.16
CA LEU A 62 8.47 16.82 -3.07
C LEU A 62 9.76 17.58 -3.37
N GLY A 63 10.04 17.91 -4.64
CA GLY A 63 11.29 18.52 -5.04
C GLY A 63 12.50 17.64 -4.68
N ASN A 64 13.51 18.26 -4.08
CA ASN A 64 14.73 17.59 -3.65
C ASN A 64 14.68 17.04 -2.20
N ARG A 65 13.50 17.01 -1.58
CA ARG A 65 13.32 16.57 -0.18
C ARG A 65 13.34 15.04 -0.06
N LEU A 66 14.46 14.44 -0.46
CA LEU A 66 14.66 12.99 -0.50
C LEU A 66 14.68 12.37 0.90
N GLU A 67 15.07 13.15 1.91
CA GLU A 67 15.08 12.75 3.32
C GLU A 67 13.68 12.54 3.91
N LEU A 68 12.65 13.15 3.31
CA LEU A 68 11.27 12.98 3.76
C LEU A 68 10.86 11.50 3.63
N PRO A 69 10.44 10.84 4.72
CA PRO A 69 10.02 9.46 4.67
C PRO A 69 8.77 9.29 3.78
N VAL A 70 8.83 8.38 2.82
CA VAL A 70 7.72 8.03 1.92
C VAL A 70 7.27 6.58 2.11
N ILE A 71 5.96 6.36 2.11
CA ILE A 71 5.34 5.03 1.94
C ILE A 71 4.61 5.03 0.61
N PHE A 72 4.79 3.97 -0.18
CA PHE A 72 4.03 3.75 -1.41
C PHE A 72 2.89 2.78 -1.15
N ILE A 73 1.69 3.10 -1.63
CA ILE A 73 0.54 2.19 -1.67
C ILE A 73 0.14 2.01 -3.12
N GLY A 74 0.37 0.82 -3.66
CA GLY A 74 0.01 0.47 -5.03
C GLY A 74 -1.19 -0.47 -5.07
N PHE A 75 -2.06 -0.31 -6.07
CA PHE A 75 -3.14 -1.26 -6.34
C PHE A 75 -3.05 -1.88 -7.71
N SER A 76 -3.24 -3.21 -7.81
CA SER A 76 -3.30 -3.91 -9.09
C SER A 76 -2.07 -3.60 -9.96
N ALA A 77 -2.28 -3.16 -11.21
CA ALA A 77 -1.24 -2.68 -12.11
C ALA A 77 -0.40 -1.50 -11.55
N GLY A 78 -0.99 -0.66 -10.70
CA GLY A 78 -0.31 0.43 -10.01
C GLY A 78 0.79 -0.04 -9.06
N VAL A 79 0.76 -1.30 -8.59
CA VAL A 79 1.86 -1.91 -7.81
C VAL A 79 3.16 -1.92 -8.61
N VAL A 80 3.11 -2.15 -9.92
CA VAL A 80 4.30 -2.15 -10.79
C VAL A 80 4.94 -0.75 -10.79
N GLY A 81 4.12 0.28 -11.02
CA GLY A 81 4.56 1.66 -11.02
C GLY A 81 5.12 2.09 -9.66
N ALA A 82 4.37 1.79 -8.59
CA ALA A 82 4.72 2.09 -7.20
C ALA A 82 6.06 1.46 -6.81
N MET A 83 6.25 0.17 -7.12
CA MET A 83 7.48 -0.53 -6.80
C MET A 83 8.67 0.06 -7.55
N GLY A 84 8.56 0.26 -8.86
CA GLY A 84 9.66 0.84 -9.63
C GLY A 84 10.00 2.25 -9.14
N ALA A 85 8.98 3.05 -8.77
CA ALA A 85 9.17 4.37 -8.18
C ALA A 85 9.86 4.29 -6.82
N ALA A 86 9.45 3.39 -5.94
CA ALA A 86 10.06 3.16 -4.64
C ALA A 86 11.55 2.78 -4.76
N ILE A 87 11.88 1.81 -5.61
CA ILE A 87 13.26 1.40 -5.87
C ILE A 87 14.09 2.58 -6.38
N LYS A 88 13.59 3.30 -7.40
CA LYS A 88 14.32 4.43 -7.99
C LYS A 88 14.42 5.63 -7.04
N TRP A 89 13.43 5.86 -6.20
CA TRP A 89 13.47 6.89 -5.15
C TRP A 89 14.57 6.56 -4.14
N GLN A 90 14.62 5.31 -3.65
CA GLN A 90 15.69 4.86 -2.75
C GLN A 90 17.07 4.93 -3.41
N MET A 91 17.21 4.54 -4.69
CA MET A 91 18.47 4.67 -5.42
C MET A 91 18.97 6.11 -5.57
N ARG A 92 18.06 7.10 -5.53
CA ARG A 92 18.41 8.53 -5.52
C ARG A 92 18.81 9.05 -4.14
N GLY A 93 18.81 8.20 -3.10
CA GLY A 93 19.04 8.58 -1.70
C GLY A 93 17.75 8.88 -0.93
N GLY A 94 16.59 8.60 -1.54
CA GLY A 94 15.28 8.83 -0.92
C GLY A 94 14.96 7.87 0.23
N ASN A 95 14.24 8.35 1.24
CA ASN A 95 13.86 7.57 2.41
C ASN A 95 12.54 6.82 2.18
N VAL A 96 12.62 5.59 1.66
CA VAL A 96 11.45 4.71 1.52
C VAL A 96 11.23 3.89 2.79
N LYS A 97 10.11 4.13 3.48
CA LYS A 97 9.74 3.41 4.70
C LYS A 97 9.08 2.06 4.42
N ALA A 98 8.23 1.98 3.40
CA ALA A 98 7.58 0.74 3.00
C ALA A 98 6.94 0.85 1.61
N LEU A 99 6.65 -0.31 1.02
CA LEU A 99 5.71 -0.50 -0.08
C LEU A 99 4.55 -1.38 0.39
N ILE A 100 3.33 -0.92 0.18
CA ILE A 100 2.09 -1.66 0.43
C ILE A 100 1.50 -2.02 -0.94
N ALA A 101 1.56 -3.29 -1.30
CA ALA A 101 1.07 -3.83 -2.56
C ALA A 101 -0.32 -4.46 -2.34
N ILE A 102 -1.36 -3.75 -2.78
CA ILE A 102 -2.74 -4.24 -2.72
C ILE A 102 -3.05 -4.93 -4.04
N ASP A 103 -3.27 -6.23 -3.96
CA ASP A 103 -3.78 -7.09 -5.03
C ASP A 103 -3.00 -7.01 -6.35
N GLY A 104 -1.68 -6.80 -6.24
CA GLY A 104 -0.72 -6.84 -7.36
C GLY A 104 -0.28 -8.26 -7.69
N TRP A 105 -1.22 -9.11 -8.11
CA TRP A 105 -0.95 -10.51 -8.46
C TRP A 105 0.11 -10.61 -9.56
N GLY A 106 1.05 -11.55 -9.41
CA GLY A 106 2.11 -11.80 -10.39
C GLY A 106 3.19 -10.72 -10.49
N VAL A 107 3.12 -9.63 -9.71
CA VAL A 107 4.17 -8.61 -9.66
C VAL A 107 5.28 -9.10 -8.72
N PRO A 108 6.51 -9.37 -9.22
CA PRO A 108 7.65 -9.66 -8.36
C PRO A 108 7.90 -8.43 -7.50
N VAL A 109 7.91 -8.55 -6.18
CA VAL A 109 8.20 -7.40 -5.30
C VAL A 109 9.59 -7.50 -4.71
N GLY A 110 10.38 -6.44 -4.85
CA GLY A 110 11.76 -6.39 -4.37
C GLY A 110 12.19 -4.96 -4.03
N GLY A 111 13.12 -4.84 -3.09
CA GLY A 111 13.62 -3.57 -2.60
C GLY A 111 14.33 -3.74 -1.26
N ASN A 112 15.15 -2.77 -0.86
CA ASN A 112 15.77 -2.75 0.46
C ASN A 112 14.91 -1.95 1.45
N PHE A 113 13.63 -2.30 1.51
CA PHE A 113 12.62 -1.71 2.38
C PHE A 113 11.52 -2.74 2.67
N PRO A 114 10.76 -2.60 3.77
CA PRO A 114 9.59 -3.43 4.05
C PRO A 114 8.57 -3.44 2.91
N ILE A 115 8.04 -4.62 2.60
CA ILE A 115 6.98 -4.80 1.60
C ILE A 115 5.85 -5.60 2.24
N HIS A 116 4.64 -5.04 2.18
CA HIS A 116 3.41 -5.62 2.71
C HIS A 116 2.46 -5.94 1.55
N ARG A 117 1.82 -7.10 1.60
CA ARG A 117 0.84 -7.53 0.60
C ARG A 117 -0.55 -7.63 1.21
N LEU A 118 -1.53 -7.11 0.49
CA LEU A 118 -2.95 -7.33 0.77
C LEU A 118 -3.55 -8.05 -0.45
N SER A 119 -4.26 -9.16 -0.24
CA SER A 119 -4.85 -9.94 -1.35
C SER A 119 -6.35 -10.11 -1.17
N HIS A 120 -7.10 -10.16 -2.28
CA HIS A 120 -8.55 -10.34 -2.25
C HIS A 120 -9.01 -11.76 -1.89
N ASP A 121 -8.08 -12.71 -1.81
CA ASP A 121 -8.32 -14.07 -1.36
C ASP A 121 -7.03 -14.74 -0.85
N TYR A 122 -7.18 -15.95 -0.29
CA TYR A 122 -6.05 -16.75 0.18
C TYR A 122 -5.17 -17.31 -0.96
N PHE A 123 -5.74 -17.64 -2.12
CA PHE A 123 -4.99 -18.25 -3.22
C PHE A 123 -3.99 -17.27 -3.85
N THR A 124 -4.44 -16.05 -4.10
CA THR A 124 -3.64 -14.92 -4.59
C THR A 124 -2.56 -14.57 -3.57
N HIS A 125 -2.89 -14.59 -2.27
CA HIS A 125 -1.92 -14.37 -1.20
C HIS A 125 -0.80 -15.41 -1.22
N TRP A 126 -1.16 -16.69 -1.20
CA TRP A 126 -0.21 -17.80 -1.18
C TRP A 126 0.68 -17.83 -2.43
N SER A 127 0.08 -17.69 -3.62
CA SER A 127 0.82 -17.70 -4.88
C SER A 127 1.76 -16.48 -5.01
N SER A 128 1.37 -15.32 -4.47
CA SER A 128 2.18 -14.11 -4.46
C SER A 128 3.29 -14.11 -3.40
N ALA A 129 3.15 -14.88 -2.32
CA ALA A 129 4.17 -14.99 -1.27
C ALA A 129 5.50 -15.56 -1.79
N ILE A 130 5.43 -16.43 -2.80
CA ILE A 130 6.60 -16.97 -3.52
C ILE A 130 7.41 -15.84 -4.19
N LEU A 131 6.74 -14.76 -4.57
CA LEU A 131 7.32 -13.59 -5.23
C LEU A 131 7.79 -12.49 -4.26
N GLY A 132 8.02 -12.86 -3.00
CA GLY A 132 8.49 -11.97 -1.95
C GLY A 132 7.38 -11.60 -0.97
N SER A 133 7.53 -12.11 0.26
CA SER A 133 6.74 -11.73 1.43
C SER A 133 7.50 -12.10 2.71
N LYS A 134 7.92 -11.09 3.49
CA LYS A 134 8.69 -11.29 4.74
C LYS A 134 8.15 -10.46 5.90
N GLN A 135 6.98 -9.84 5.75
CA GLN A 135 6.44 -8.86 6.68
C GLN A 135 4.94 -9.11 6.93
N ASP A 136 4.31 -8.22 7.69
CA ASP A 136 2.86 -8.20 7.91
C ASP A 136 2.08 -8.16 6.59
N ASN A 137 1.16 -9.11 6.40
CA ASN A 137 0.29 -9.17 5.23
C ASN A 137 -1.16 -9.41 5.64
N PHE A 138 -2.05 -9.24 4.67
CA PHE A 138 -3.47 -9.50 4.81
C PHE A 138 -3.99 -10.29 3.61
N TYR A 139 -4.94 -11.18 3.86
CA TYR A 139 -5.76 -11.76 2.80
C TYR A 139 -7.22 -11.75 3.23
N ALA A 140 -8.11 -11.45 2.30
CA ALA A 140 -9.54 -11.46 2.56
C ALA A 140 -10.05 -12.90 2.75
N ASP A 141 -10.92 -13.05 3.74
CA ASP A 141 -11.70 -14.27 3.99
C ASP A 141 -13.04 -13.84 4.62
N PRO A 142 -14.19 -14.03 3.93
CA PRO A 142 -14.33 -14.69 2.64
C PRO A 142 -13.66 -13.92 1.48
N PRO A 143 -13.32 -14.61 0.37
CA PRO A 143 -12.83 -13.97 -0.85
C PRO A 143 -13.77 -12.86 -1.34
N VAL A 144 -13.19 -11.79 -1.88
CA VAL A 144 -13.93 -10.64 -2.44
C VAL A 144 -13.48 -10.37 -3.88
N GLU A 145 -14.26 -9.56 -4.60
CA GLU A 145 -13.85 -9.08 -5.92
C GLU A 145 -12.60 -8.18 -5.83
N HIS A 146 -11.74 -8.25 -6.85
CA HIS A 146 -10.51 -7.46 -6.96
C HIS A 146 -10.71 -5.98 -6.61
N LEU A 147 -11.74 -5.35 -7.20
CA LEU A 147 -12.02 -3.93 -6.99
C LEU A 147 -12.58 -3.61 -5.60
N SER A 148 -13.11 -4.58 -4.86
CA SER A 148 -13.59 -4.38 -3.48
C SER A 148 -12.44 -4.08 -2.53
N MET A 149 -11.23 -4.61 -2.79
CA MET A 149 -10.02 -4.29 -2.03
C MET A 149 -9.65 -2.81 -2.06
N TRP A 150 -10.07 -2.08 -3.11
CA TRP A 150 -9.76 -0.67 -3.30
C TRP A 150 -10.98 0.22 -3.10
N GLY A 151 -12.12 -0.13 -3.68
CA GLY A 151 -13.33 0.70 -3.64
C GLY A 151 -14.11 0.66 -2.34
N SER A 152 -13.85 -0.31 -1.46
CA SER A 152 -14.51 -0.44 -0.16
C SER A 152 -13.69 -1.28 0.84
N PRO A 153 -12.42 -0.94 1.11
CA PRO A 153 -11.54 -1.73 1.97
C PRO A 153 -12.11 -1.91 3.39
N GLY A 154 -12.96 -1.00 3.87
CA GLY A 154 -13.59 -1.13 5.20
C GLY A 154 -14.60 -2.27 5.29
N LYS A 155 -15.13 -2.72 4.15
CA LYS A 155 -16.07 -3.85 4.06
C LYS A 155 -15.37 -5.18 3.81
N VAL A 156 -14.09 -5.17 3.49
CA VAL A 156 -13.32 -6.39 3.23
C VAL A 156 -12.77 -6.91 4.55
N GLN A 157 -13.28 -8.05 5.00
CA GLN A 157 -12.79 -8.72 6.20
C GLN A 157 -11.76 -9.80 5.83
N GLY A 158 -10.85 -10.09 6.74
CA GLY A 158 -9.83 -11.10 6.50
C GLY A 158 -8.84 -11.22 7.63
N TYR A 159 -7.75 -11.93 7.36
CA TYR A 159 -6.75 -12.25 8.37
C TYR A 159 -5.46 -11.50 8.14
N TRP A 160 -4.96 -10.87 9.20
CA TRP A 160 -3.59 -10.40 9.28
C TRP A 160 -2.65 -11.55 9.64
N GLN A 161 -1.69 -11.80 8.75
CA GLN A 161 -0.60 -12.74 8.94
C GLN A 161 0.71 -11.99 9.24
N ASN A 162 1.20 -12.11 10.48
CA ASN A 162 2.53 -11.65 10.87
C ASN A 162 3.55 -12.78 10.62
N LEU A 163 4.48 -12.57 9.69
CA LEU A 163 5.55 -13.53 9.38
C LEU A 163 6.86 -13.28 10.13
N SER A 164 6.94 -12.17 10.88
CA SER A 164 8.18 -11.68 11.51
C SER A 164 8.44 -12.32 12.87
N THR A 165 7.41 -12.82 13.54
CA THR A 165 7.54 -13.65 14.72
C THR A 165 7.28 -15.10 14.32
N GLY A 166 8.30 -15.97 14.40
CA GLY A 166 8.16 -17.42 14.15
C GLY A 166 7.29 -18.15 15.18
N PHE A 167 6.26 -17.49 15.71
CA PHE A 167 5.34 -17.96 16.74
C PHE A 167 3.90 -17.94 16.21
N PHE A 168 3.17 -19.00 16.56
CA PHE A 168 1.75 -19.25 16.39
C PHE A 168 0.86 -18.17 17.06
N GLY A 169 0.95 -16.92 16.63
CA GLY A 169 -0.07 -15.93 16.97
C GLY A 169 -1.40 -16.33 16.32
N CYS A 170 -2.50 -16.21 17.05
CA CYS A 170 -3.82 -16.37 16.45
C CYS A 170 -3.96 -15.28 15.36
N PRO A 171 -4.25 -15.64 14.10
CA PRO A 171 -4.37 -14.64 13.05
C PRO A 171 -5.45 -13.64 13.44
N THR A 172 -5.10 -12.35 13.42
CA THR A 172 -6.06 -11.31 13.82
C THR A 172 -7.04 -11.14 12.68
N TYR A 173 -8.33 -11.27 12.98
CA TYR A 173 -9.41 -11.06 12.01
C TYR A 173 -9.90 -9.61 12.11
N LEU A 174 -9.81 -8.88 11.01
CA LEU A 174 -10.09 -7.45 10.94
C LEU A 174 -10.39 -7.04 9.48
N SER A 175 -10.85 -5.81 9.29
CA SER A 175 -11.01 -5.25 7.95
C SER A 175 -9.67 -4.87 7.30
N ALA A 176 -9.63 -4.80 5.97
CA ALA A 176 -8.47 -4.33 5.23
C ALA A 176 -8.11 -2.88 5.62
N THR A 177 -9.11 -2.03 5.87
CA THR A 177 -8.89 -0.67 6.39
C THR A 177 -8.22 -0.68 7.76
N GLU A 178 -8.73 -1.46 8.72
CA GLU A 178 -8.11 -1.55 10.05
C GLU A 178 -6.67 -2.06 9.97
N PHE A 179 -6.40 -3.06 9.12
CA PHE A 179 -5.05 -3.54 8.88
C PHE A 179 -4.14 -2.43 8.34
N LEU A 180 -4.58 -1.68 7.30
CA LEU A 180 -3.82 -0.56 6.76
C LEU A 180 -3.55 0.52 7.82
N HIS A 181 -4.52 0.80 8.69
CA HIS A 181 -4.37 1.79 9.76
C HIS A 181 -3.31 1.38 10.77
N LEU A 182 -3.40 0.14 11.27
CA LEU A 182 -2.43 -0.40 12.23
C LEU A 182 -1.03 -0.42 11.61
N LEU A 183 -0.94 -0.79 10.34
CA LEU A 183 0.31 -0.81 9.60
C LEU A 183 0.92 0.59 9.46
N LEU A 184 0.15 1.57 8.97
CA LEU A 184 0.62 2.95 8.79
C LEU A 184 1.02 3.59 10.13
N LYS A 185 0.26 3.36 11.20
CA LYS A 185 0.58 3.83 12.56
C LYS A 185 1.91 3.27 13.07
N SER A 186 2.23 2.01 12.73
CA SER A 186 3.51 1.39 13.12
C SER A 186 4.73 2.09 12.49
N TYR A 187 4.56 2.74 11.34
CA TYR A 187 5.61 3.52 10.67
C TYR A 187 5.71 4.96 11.16
N ASP A 188 4.63 5.52 11.67
CA ASP A 188 4.62 6.84 12.30
C ASP A 188 5.28 6.81 13.69
N SER A 189 5.11 5.71 14.42
CA SER A 189 5.60 5.53 15.81
C SER A 189 7.10 5.21 15.92
N LYS A 190 7.78 4.88 14.81
CA LYS A 190 9.21 4.54 14.77
C LYS A 190 10.05 5.77 14.37
N LEU A 191 10.30 6.62 15.35
CA LEU A 191 11.36 7.65 15.36
C LEU A 191 12.59 7.12 16.09
#